data_AF-A0A377KQ62-F1
#
_entry.id   AF-A0A377KQ62-F1
#
_cell.length_a   1.000
_cell.length_b   1.000
_cell.length_c   1.000
_cell.angle_alpha   90.00
_cell.angle_beta   90.00
_cell.angle_gamma   90.00
#
_symmetry.space_group_name_H-M   'P 1'
#
loop_
_entity.id
_entity.type
_entity.pdbx_description
1 polymer ?
#
loop_
_entity_poly.entity_id
_entity_poly.type
_entity_poly.pdbx_seq_one_letter_code
_entity_poly.pdbx_strand_id
1 'polypeptide(L)'
;MGMMNQSNKKKLERKPNPVINQQIDRNELNIGRILSNSESEPSKLGIRSTTERATIKVDNHVRNMLTSLVNIGMFDSQKDAVEKMCFSTLDSLSDDERKRFDFILDSLELKDYNKQQRAKKI
;
A
#
# COMPACT_ATOMS: atom_id res chain seq x y z
N MET A 1 10.24 59.08 -23.74
CA MET A 1 10.61 58.54 -22.42
C MET A 1 9.43 58.71 -21.48
N GLY A 2 8.74 57.62 -21.11
CA GLY A 2 7.65 57.67 -20.13
C GLY A 2 8.12 57.07 -18.81
N MET A 3 8.28 57.89 -17.77
CA MET A 3 8.62 57.41 -16.43
C MET A 3 7.35 56.91 -15.74
N MET A 4 7.33 55.62 -15.40
CA MET A 4 6.21 54.95 -14.74
C MET A 4 6.28 55.21 -13.22
N ASN A 5 5.21 55.80 -12.69
CA ASN A 5 5.07 56.23 -11.30
C ASN A 5 5.00 55.01 -10.36
N GLN A 6 6.05 54.77 -9.56
CA GLN A 6 6.07 53.68 -8.57
C GLN A 6 5.56 54.17 -7.22
N SER A 7 4.26 54.44 -7.11
CA SER A 7 3.61 54.69 -5.81
C SER A 7 2.73 53.50 -5.43
N ASN A 8 3.03 52.92 -4.27
CA ASN A 8 2.27 51.90 -3.52
C ASN A 8 2.58 50.41 -3.74
N LYS A 9 3.85 50.01 -3.71
CA LYS A 9 4.20 48.62 -3.41
C LYS A 9 4.23 48.43 -1.88
N LYS A 10 3.16 47.89 -1.29
CA LYS A 10 3.20 47.39 0.10
C LYS A 10 4.30 46.33 0.18
N LYS A 11 5.31 46.56 1.03
CA LYS A 11 6.34 45.55 1.32
C LYS A 11 5.66 44.35 1.98
N LEU A 12 5.84 43.16 1.42
CA LEU A 12 5.43 41.91 2.03
C LEU A 12 6.35 41.63 3.22
N GLU A 13 5.85 41.86 4.43
CA GLU A 13 6.57 41.45 5.63
C GLU A 13 6.40 39.95 5.84
N ARG A 14 7.53 39.26 6.02
CA ARG A 14 7.53 37.83 6.35
C ARG A 14 6.90 37.67 7.72
N LYS A 15 5.78 36.94 7.78
CA LYS A 15 5.18 36.53 9.06
C LYS A 15 6.21 35.74 9.89
N PRO A 16 6.18 35.82 11.23
CA PRO A 16 7.03 34.99 12.07
C PRO A 16 6.81 33.51 11.74
N ASN A 17 7.90 32.73 11.70
CA ASN A 17 7.83 31.30 11.45
C ASN A 17 6.87 30.65 12.46
N PRO A 18 5.96 29.77 12.00
CA PRO A 18 5.09 29.04 12.92
C PRO A 18 5.95 28.22 13.87
N VAL A 19 5.79 28.44 15.18
CA VAL A 19 6.41 27.62 16.21
C VAL A 19 5.64 26.31 16.27
N ILE A 20 6.24 25.25 15.74
CA ILE A 20 5.66 23.89 15.74
C ILE A 20 5.97 23.27 17.10
N ASN A 21 5.03 23.37 18.04
CA ASN A 21 5.18 22.85 19.41
C ASN A 21 5.00 21.32 19.53
N GLN A 22 4.55 20.65 18.47
CA GLN A 22 4.36 19.20 18.43
C GLN A 22 5.05 18.65 17.19
N GLN A 23 6.32 18.29 17.36
CA GLN A 23 7.04 17.48 16.37
C GLN A 23 6.80 16.02 16.73
N ILE A 24 6.18 15.26 15.82
CA ILE A 24 6.03 13.82 15.99
C ILE A 24 7.38 13.20 15.63
N ASP A 25 7.99 12.46 16.56
CA ASP A 25 9.24 11.76 16.29
C ASP A 25 8.99 10.64 15.26
N ARG A 26 9.78 10.62 14.19
CA ARG A 26 9.67 9.59 13.14
C ARG A 26 10.00 8.20 13.67
N ASN A 27 10.67 8.11 14.81
CA ASN A 27 10.96 6.84 15.48
C ASN A 27 9.77 6.31 16.30
N GLU A 28 8.78 7.14 16.64
CA GLU A 28 7.52 6.71 17.29
C GLU A 28 6.51 6.14 16.28
N LEU A 29 6.75 6.34 14.97
CA LEU A 29 6.03 5.63 13.94
C LEU A 29 6.43 4.16 14.02
N ASN A 30 5.53 3.35 14.58
CA ASN A 30 5.68 1.91 14.82
C ASN A 30 5.69 1.10 13.51
N ILE A 31 6.41 1.57 12.49
CA ILE A 31 6.48 1.00 11.14
C ILE A 31 7.05 -0.43 11.20
N GLY A 32 7.98 -0.70 12.11
CA GLY A 32 8.53 -2.04 12.34
C GLY A 32 7.51 -3.05 12.84
N ARG A 33 6.52 -2.63 13.64
CA ARG A 33 5.49 -3.52 14.21
C ARG A 33 4.37 -3.84 13.23
N ILE A 34 4.09 -2.94 12.29
CA ILE A 34 3.14 -3.17 11.20
C ILE A 34 3.69 -4.22 10.21
N LEU A 35 5.02 -4.27 10.03
CA LEU A 35 5.70 -5.25 9.18
C LEU A 35 5.88 -6.63 9.83
N SER A 36 5.90 -6.71 11.16
CA SER A 36 6.17 -7.97 11.89
C SER A 36 4.92 -8.80 12.20
N ASN A 37 3.72 -8.28 11.97
CA ASN A 37 2.46 -8.92 12.38
C ASN A 37 1.77 -9.74 11.27
N SER A 38 2.43 -9.99 10.13
CA SER A 38 1.89 -10.84 9.07
C SER A 38 2.40 -12.29 9.14
N GLU A 39 2.55 -12.87 10.33
CA GLU A 39 2.56 -14.34 10.42
C GLU A 39 1.12 -14.80 10.22
N SER A 40 0.77 -15.14 8.97
CA SER A 40 -0.51 -15.78 8.67
C SER A 40 -0.55 -17.17 9.30
N GLU A 41 -1.72 -17.54 9.83
CA GLU A 41 -2.00 -18.89 10.32
C GLU A 41 -1.58 -19.92 9.26
N PRO A 42 -0.96 -21.04 9.66
CA PRO A 42 -0.47 -22.04 8.72
C PRO A 42 -1.63 -22.53 7.85
N SER A 43 -1.42 -22.55 6.54
CA SER A 43 -2.40 -23.10 5.60
C SER A 43 -2.69 -24.57 5.92
N LYS A 44 -3.73 -25.17 5.34
CA LYS A 44 -4.07 -26.60 5.54
C LYS A 44 -2.90 -27.55 5.23
N LEU A 45 -1.91 -27.09 4.47
CA LEU A 45 -0.68 -27.80 4.16
C LEU A 45 0.48 -27.57 5.16
N GLY A 46 0.25 -26.85 6.26
CA GLY A 46 1.24 -26.59 7.30
C GLY A 46 2.33 -25.60 6.88
N ILE A 47 2.09 -24.81 5.85
CA ILE A 47 3.07 -23.85 5.30
C ILE A 47 2.82 -22.50 5.94
N ARG A 48 3.86 -21.91 6.54
CA ARG A 48 3.86 -20.50 6.92
C ARG A 48 4.01 -19.67 5.64
N SER A 49 2.93 -19.00 5.22
CA SER A 49 2.98 -18.11 4.06
C SER A 49 3.88 -16.92 4.38
N THR A 50 4.91 -16.73 3.56
CA THR A 50 5.86 -15.63 3.70
C THR A 50 5.48 -14.54 2.70
N THR A 51 5.05 -13.39 3.22
CA THR A 51 4.67 -12.26 2.36
C THR A 51 5.92 -11.63 1.74
N GLU A 52 6.01 -11.66 0.42
CA GLU A 52 7.05 -10.97 -0.34
C GLU A 52 6.46 -9.81 -1.15
N ARG A 53 7.26 -8.76 -1.35
CA ARG A 53 6.86 -7.64 -2.20
C ARG A 53 6.87 -8.07 -3.65
N ALA A 54 5.70 -8.03 -4.29
CA ALA A 54 5.53 -8.27 -5.71
C ALA A 54 5.03 -7.02 -6.43
N THR A 55 5.40 -6.87 -7.71
CA THR A 55 4.89 -5.81 -8.59
C THR A 55 4.01 -6.43 -9.65
N ILE A 56 2.77 -5.97 -9.76
CA ILE A 56 1.83 -6.39 -10.80
C ILE A 56 1.92 -5.41 -11.96
N LYS A 57 2.10 -5.91 -13.19
CA LYS A 57 2.07 -5.08 -14.39
C LYS A 57 0.62 -4.84 -14.79
N VAL A 58 0.22 -3.57 -14.81
CA VAL A 58 -1.13 -3.12 -15.20
C VAL A 58 -1.04 -2.05 -16.27
N ASP A 59 -2.13 -1.84 -16.99
CA ASP A 59 -2.23 -0.73 -17.94
C ASP A 59 -2.33 0.63 -17.22
N ASN A 60 -2.26 1.72 -18.01
CA ASN A 60 -2.35 3.06 -17.44
C ASN A 60 -3.74 3.32 -16.83
N HIS A 61 -4.79 2.74 -17.41
CA HIS A 61 -6.16 3.07 -17.06
C HIS A 61 -6.49 2.56 -15.66
N VAL A 62 -6.19 1.29 -15.39
CA VAL A 62 -6.31 0.65 -14.08
C VAL A 62 -5.47 1.39 -13.04
N ARG A 63 -4.21 1.72 -13.37
CA ARG A 63 -3.36 2.51 -12.47
C ARG A 63 -3.98 3.86 -12.12
N ASN A 64 -4.53 4.57 -13.11
CA ASN A 64 -5.15 5.87 -12.90
C ASN A 64 -6.46 5.75 -12.10
N MET A 65 -7.24 4.69 -12.30
CA MET A 65 -8.41 4.39 -11.49
C MET A 65 -8.02 4.17 -10.03
N LEU A 66 -7.05 3.29 -9.75
CA LEU A 66 -6.55 3.05 -8.40
C LEU A 66 -6.03 4.33 -7.74
N THR A 67 -5.31 5.15 -8.50
CA THR A 67 -4.82 6.45 -8.01
C THR A 67 -5.98 7.40 -7.69
N SER A 68 -7.01 7.44 -8.54
CA SER A 68 -8.18 8.29 -8.33
C SER A 68 -8.96 7.87 -7.08
N LEU A 69 -9.15 6.56 -6.88
CA LEU A 69 -9.83 6.00 -5.71
C LEU A 69 -9.12 6.33 -4.39
N VAL A 70 -7.79 6.31 -4.39
CA VAL A 70 -7.00 6.76 -3.24
C VAL A 70 -7.15 8.26 -3.03
N ASN A 71 -7.08 9.06 -4.10
CA ASN A 71 -7.16 10.53 -4.00
C ASN A 71 -8.51 11.04 -3.49
N ILE A 72 -9.62 10.36 -3.79
CA ILE A 72 -10.94 10.69 -3.24
C ILE A 72 -11.13 10.21 -1.80
N GLY A 73 -10.14 9.53 -1.21
CA GLY A 73 -10.16 9.06 0.17
C GLY A 73 -10.95 7.76 0.39
N MET A 74 -11.24 6.97 -0.65
CA MET A 74 -11.90 5.68 -0.47
C MET A 74 -10.96 4.60 0.10
N PHE A 75 -9.66 4.74 -0.14
CA PHE A 75 -8.64 3.78 0.30
C PHE A 75 -7.39 4.51 0.77
N ASP A 76 -6.69 3.94 1.75
CA ASP A 76 -5.48 4.55 2.32
C ASP A 76 -4.27 4.44 1.38
N SER A 77 -4.26 3.42 0.52
CA SER A 77 -3.21 3.19 -0.48
C SER A 77 -3.72 2.36 -1.65
N GLN A 78 -2.95 2.32 -2.74
CA GLN A 78 -3.27 1.47 -3.89
C GLN A 78 -3.22 -0.03 -3.51
N LYS A 79 -2.35 -0.42 -2.56
CA LYS A 79 -2.31 -1.80 -2.03
C LYS A 79 -3.63 -2.14 -1.33
N ASP A 80 -4.06 -1.27 -0.43
CA ASP A 80 -5.31 -1.44 0.34
C ASP A 80 -6.53 -1.51 -0.60
N ALA A 81 -6.56 -0.69 -1.65
CA ALA A 81 -7.60 -0.74 -2.67
C ALA A 81 -7.67 -2.12 -3.35
N VAL A 82 -6.54 -2.64 -3.81
CA VAL A 82 -6.49 -3.96 -4.47
C VAL A 82 -6.85 -5.07 -3.50
N GLU A 83 -6.34 -5.02 -2.26
CA GLU A 83 -6.59 -6.02 -1.22
C GLU A 83 -8.09 -6.10 -0.87
N LYS A 84 -8.75 -4.95 -0.65
CA LYS A 84 -10.20 -4.90 -0.40
C LYS A 84 -11.01 -5.36 -1.60
N MET A 85 -10.60 -5.04 -2.84
CA MET A 85 -11.26 -5.53 -4.04
C MET A 85 -11.15 -7.06 -4.17
N CYS A 86 -9.99 -7.63 -3.85
CA CYS A 86 -9.82 -9.08 -3.81
C CYS A 86 -10.76 -9.71 -2.77
N PHE A 87 -10.76 -9.23 -1.53
CA PHE A 87 -11.65 -9.76 -0.48
C PHE A 87 -13.13 -9.64 -0.84
N SER A 88 -13.56 -8.49 -1.36
CA SER A 88 -14.93 -8.31 -1.85
C SER A 88 -15.30 -9.30 -2.97
N THR A 89 -14.33 -9.68 -3.82
CA THR A 89 -14.56 -10.69 -4.85
C THR A 89 -14.67 -12.08 -4.22
N LEU A 90 -13.82 -12.42 -3.26
CA LEU A 90 -13.88 -13.70 -2.53
C LEU A 90 -15.22 -13.89 -1.81
N ASP A 91 -15.79 -12.82 -1.26
CA ASP A 91 -17.08 -12.85 -0.56
C ASP A 91 -18.26 -13.07 -1.53
N SER A 92 -18.07 -12.79 -2.82
CA SER A 92 -19.08 -13.01 -3.86
C SER A 92 -19.03 -14.42 -4.49
N LEU A 93 -17.99 -15.20 -4.19
CA LEU A 93 -17.82 -16.54 -4.75
C LEU A 93 -18.78 -17.55 -4.10
N SER A 94 -19.22 -18.54 -4.89
CA SER A 94 -19.92 -19.71 -4.35
C SER A 94 -18.97 -20.60 -3.53
N ASP A 95 -19.53 -21.45 -2.67
CA ASP A 95 -18.73 -22.36 -1.81
C ASP A 95 -17.78 -23.26 -2.61
N ASP A 96 -18.18 -23.71 -3.79
CA ASP A 96 -17.35 -24.57 -4.64
C ASP A 96 -16.22 -23.79 -5.33
N GLU A 97 -16.50 -22.57 -5.79
CA GLU A 97 -15.47 -21.67 -6.32
C GLU A 97 -14.49 -21.24 -5.23
N ARG A 98 -14.97 -21.01 -4.01
CA ARG A 98 -14.14 -20.65 -2.86
C ARG A 98 -13.17 -21.77 -2.49
N LYS A 99 -13.64 -23.03 -2.43
CA LYS A 99 -12.75 -24.19 -2.21
C LYS A 99 -11.69 -24.31 -3.31
N ARG A 100 -12.08 -24.08 -4.56
CA ARG A 100 -11.14 -24.11 -5.70
C ARG A 100 -10.11 -22.99 -5.61
N PHE A 101 -10.54 -21.80 -5.22
CA PHE A 101 -9.66 -20.66 -4.98
C PHE A 101 -8.64 -20.97 -3.88
N ASP A 102 -9.10 -21.44 -2.71
CA ASP A 102 -8.22 -21.75 -1.57
C ASP A 102 -7.15 -22.80 -1.95
N PHE A 103 -7.55 -23.84 -2.70
CA PHE A 103 -6.61 -24.86 -3.17
C PHE A 103 -5.55 -24.28 -4.12
N ILE A 104 -5.93 -23.40 -5.04
CA ILE A 104 -4.99 -22.75 -5.97
C ILE A 104 -4.06 -21.82 -5.20
N LEU A 105 -4.58 -21.04 -4.26
CA LEU A 105 -3.81 -20.13 -3.43
C LEU A 105 -2.75 -20.89 -2.63
N ASP A 106 -3.15 -21.94 -1.90
CA ASP A 106 -2.26 -22.80 -1.13
C ASP A 106 -1.14 -23.38 -2.00
N SER A 107 -1.46 -23.83 -3.22
CA SER A 107 -0.46 -24.37 -4.15
C SER A 107 0.54 -23.32 -4.62
N LEU A 108 0.11 -22.08 -4.82
CA LEU A 108 0.99 -20.98 -5.23
C LEU A 108 1.91 -20.56 -4.08
N GLU A 109 1.38 -20.47 -2.86
CA GLU A 109 2.17 -20.16 -1.67
C GLU A 109 3.23 -21.22 -1.39
N LEU A 110 2.89 -22.51 -1.56
CA LEU A 110 3.88 -23.60 -1.45
C LEU A 110 5.01 -23.46 -2.47
N LYS A 111 4.67 -23.06 -3.70
CA LYS A 111 5.67 -22.86 -4.76
C LYS A 111 6.62 -21.73 -4.41
N ASP A 112 6.10 -20.61 -3.90
CA ASP A 112 6.90 -19.46 -3.52
C ASP A 112 7.75 -19.76 -2.28
N TYR A 113 7.19 -20.44 -1.28
CA TYR A 113 7.96 -20.95 -0.14
C TYR A 113 9.14 -21.82 -0.59
N ASN A 114 8.90 -22.80 -1.46
CA ASN A 114 9.96 -23.67 -1.97
C ASN A 114 11.03 -22.89 -2.76
N LYS A 115 10.63 -21.88 -3.52
CA LYS A 115 11.57 -21.00 -4.24
C LYS A 115 12.46 -20.24 -3.26
N GLN A 116 11.91 -19.70 -2.18
CA GLN A 116 12.67 -19.00 -1.14
C GLN A 116 13.64 -19.93 -0.41
N GLN A 117 13.20 -21.14 -0.05
CA GLN A 117 14.07 -22.13 0.60
C GLN A 117 15.25 -22.55 -0.28
N ARG A 118 15.06 -22.61 -1.60
CA ARG A 118 16.15 -22.85 -2.56
C ARG A 118 17.13 -21.69 -2.64
N ALA A 119 16.63 -20.45 -2.62
CA ALA A 119 17.46 -19.26 -2.66
C ALA A 119 18.33 -19.09 -1.39
N LYS A 120 17.84 -19.53 -0.22
CA LYS A 120 18.56 -19.49 1.06
C LYS A 120 19.67 -20.54 1.22
N LYS A 121 19.68 -21.58 0.39
CA LYS A 121 20.68 -22.68 0.45
C LYS A 121 21.94 -22.41 -0.38
N ILE A 122 22.00 -21.29 -1.11
CA ILE A 122 23.15 -20.82 -1.88
C ILE A 122 23.85 -19.74 -1.06
#